data_AF-A0A9W9Z2G5-F1
#
_entry.id   AF-A0A9W9Z2G5-F1
#
_cell.length_a   1.000
_cell.length_b   1.000
_cell.length_c   1.000
_cell.angle_alpha   90.00
_cell.angle_beta   90.00
_cell.angle_gamma   90.00
#
_symmetry.space_group_name_H-M   'P 1'
#
loop_
_entity.id
_entity.type
_entity.pdbx_description
1 polymer ?
#
loop_
_entity_poly.entity_id
_entity_poly.type
_entity_poly.pdbx_seq_one_letter_code
_entity_poly.pdbx_strand_id
1 'polypeptide(L)'
;MIEKGNCSDAIRQFHTVVLLSNDSMVVSPQENRQCSSATISNHISSILYPIKFANREEAPDFKKVAIICQLRAQASLLGKEGLLERPSTQEDLDAANRWLPWNEIVRAVGLQRDRFELAGPIKSRARECCNLVMLSLYVFIPPSRGLEIRTLEIVNEGEGFDRRQYKDRNVLLIKEDGIVLYINNYKTKRSSGRDELALQREDELSRILLEYIKTFRRHLTKEGSGKYLLLNKNGDKFTCAAFSSYLKRVFYGLTGKMVSINVLRSSFITWAYSKSDCTDALKSSLAAALRHSTLEAQQTYDKRTANQRKELAVTLARDYAEEEFEDGAEQGQFTRLTTVFSNQVILSVVSKRAAP
;
A
#
# COMPACT_ATOMS: atom_id res chain seq x y z
N MET A 1 -23.81 -41.02 -2.73
CA MET A 1 -23.97 -40.58 -4.13
C MET A 1 -25.10 -39.57 -4.13
N ILE A 2 -24.78 -38.28 -4.31
CA ILE A 2 -25.80 -37.22 -4.44
C ILE A 2 -26.18 -37.18 -5.91
N GLU A 3 -27.46 -37.36 -6.20
CA GLU A 3 -28.03 -37.43 -7.55
C GLU A 3 -27.64 -36.19 -8.38
N LYS A 4 -26.95 -36.43 -9.50
CA LYS A 4 -26.51 -35.40 -10.46
C LYS A 4 -27.68 -34.67 -11.17
N GLY A 5 -28.91 -35.13 -11.01
CA GLY A 5 -30.09 -34.59 -11.71
C GLY A 5 -30.55 -33.21 -11.24
N ASN A 6 -30.56 -32.96 -9.92
CA ASN A 6 -31.18 -31.74 -9.37
C ASN A 6 -30.35 -30.45 -9.52
N CYS A 7 -29.03 -30.57 -9.75
CA CYS A 7 -28.18 -29.39 -9.90
C CYS A 7 -28.24 -28.80 -11.32
N SER A 8 -28.42 -29.66 -12.33
CA SER A 8 -28.57 -29.24 -13.73
C SER A 8 -29.82 -28.40 -13.95
N ASP A 9 -30.95 -28.79 -13.35
CA ASP A 9 -32.22 -28.09 -13.53
C ASP A 9 -32.30 -26.78 -12.72
N ALA A 10 -31.69 -26.73 -11.54
CA ALA A 10 -31.53 -25.49 -10.79
C ALA A 10 -30.61 -24.48 -11.52
N ILE A 11 -29.53 -24.97 -12.14
CA ILE A 11 -28.64 -24.15 -12.97
C ILE A 11 -29.35 -23.71 -14.26
N ARG A 12 -30.16 -24.56 -14.89
CA ARG A 12 -30.99 -24.22 -16.06
C ARG A 12 -32.10 -23.23 -15.73
N GLN A 13 -32.76 -23.34 -14.58
CA GLN A 13 -33.72 -22.33 -14.11
C GLN A 13 -33.03 -20.98 -13.83
N PHE A 14 -31.82 -20.99 -13.25
CA PHE A 14 -30.98 -19.79 -13.15
C PHE A 14 -30.56 -19.26 -14.53
N HIS A 15 -30.30 -20.16 -15.49
CA HIS A 15 -29.99 -19.85 -16.88
C HIS A 15 -31.16 -19.13 -17.58
N THR A 16 -32.41 -19.56 -17.31
CA THR A 16 -33.62 -18.91 -17.85
C THR A 16 -33.87 -17.53 -17.23
N VAL A 17 -33.56 -17.35 -15.94
CA VAL A 17 -33.68 -16.03 -15.27
C VAL A 17 -32.64 -15.02 -15.77
N VAL A 18 -31.47 -15.49 -16.23
CA VAL A 18 -30.41 -14.62 -16.79
C VAL A 18 -30.56 -14.39 -18.30
N LEU A 19 -31.24 -15.28 -19.03
CA LEU A 19 -31.34 -15.22 -20.51
C LEU A 19 -32.65 -14.65 -21.08
N LEU A 20 -33.71 -14.45 -20.28
CA LEU A 20 -34.92 -13.75 -20.74
C LEU A 20 -34.83 -12.24 -20.54
N SER A 21 -33.80 -11.61 -21.10
CA SER A 21 -33.67 -10.14 -21.11
C SER A 21 -32.88 -9.67 -22.32
N ASN A 22 -33.32 -10.08 -23.52
CA ASN A 22 -32.94 -9.39 -24.76
C ASN A 22 -33.89 -8.21 -25.08
N ASP A 23 -35.02 -8.05 -24.38
CA ASP A 23 -35.98 -6.95 -24.59
C ASP A 23 -36.63 -6.37 -23.31
N SER A 24 -36.16 -6.76 -22.14
CA SER A 24 -36.57 -6.14 -20.88
C SER A 24 -35.33 -5.90 -20.05
N MET A 25 -35.13 -4.64 -19.62
CA MET A 25 -34.11 -4.24 -18.67
C MET A 25 -33.80 -5.39 -17.70
N VAL A 26 -32.59 -5.94 -17.78
CA VAL A 26 -31.95 -6.41 -16.56
C VAL A 26 -31.94 -5.15 -15.71
N VAL A 27 -32.90 -5.02 -14.79
CA VAL A 27 -32.83 -3.98 -13.77
C VAL A 27 -31.49 -4.26 -13.11
N SER A 28 -30.51 -3.44 -13.45
CA SER A 28 -29.14 -3.74 -13.12
C SER A 28 -29.10 -3.84 -11.59
N PRO A 29 -28.28 -4.72 -11.01
CA PRO A 29 -28.07 -4.69 -9.56
C PRO A 29 -27.62 -3.30 -9.06
N GLN A 30 -27.14 -2.41 -9.95
CA GLN A 30 -26.95 -0.98 -9.68
C GLN A 30 -28.28 -0.26 -9.42
N GLU A 31 -29.30 -0.46 -10.26
CA GLU A 31 -30.60 0.23 -10.19
C GLU A 31 -31.45 -0.19 -8.98
N ASN A 32 -31.47 -1.48 -8.61
CA ASN A 32 -32.31 -1.98 -7.50
C ASN A 32 -31.57 -2.13 -6.16
N ARG A 33 -30.25 -2.34 -6.17
CA ARG A 33 -29.47 -2.60 -4.94
C ARG A 33 -28.32 -1.62 -4.72
N GLN A 34 -28.18 -0.60 -5.58
CA GLN A 34 -27.12 0.42 -5.49
C GLN A 34 -25.72 -0.18 -5.35
N CYS A 35 -25.49 -1.33 -5.99
CA CYS A 35 -24.21 -2.03 -5.92
C CYS A 35 -23.18 -1.33 -6.82
N SER A 36 -21.95 -1.14 -6.35
CA SER A 36 -20.87 -0.60 -7.21
C SER A 36 -20.58 -1.51 -8.41
N SER A 37 -20.04 -0.95 -9.49
CA SER A 37 -19.66 -1.71 -10.68
C SER A 37 -18.68 -2.85 -10.35
N ALA A 38 -17.74 -2.59 -9.43
CA ALA A 38 -16.82 -3.61 -8.92
C ALA A 38 -17.54 -4.76 -8.18
N THR A 39 -18.60 -4.45 -7.42
CA THR A 39 -19.40 -5.47 -6.71
C THR A 39 -20.12 -6.37 -7.72
N ILE A 40 -20.71 -5.80 -8.77
CA ILE A 40 -21.39 -6.57 -9.81
C ILE A 40 -20.39 -7.44 -10.57
N SER A 41 -19.24 -6.90 -10.94
CA SER A 41 -18.14 -7.67 -11.54
C SER A 41 -17.74 -8.89 -10.70
N ASN A 42 -17.67 -8.74 -9.37
CA ASN A 42 -17.38 -9.86 -8.45
C ASN A 42 -18.51 -10.91 -8.42
N HIS A 43 -19.78 -10.50 -8.49
CA HIS A 43 -20.91 -11.43 -8.58
C HIS A 43 -20.88 -12.22 -9.88
N ILE A 44 -20.69 -11.55 -11.02
CA ILE A 44 -20.54 -12.21 -12.33
C ILE A 44 -19.36 -13.20 -12.30
N SER A 45 -18.24 -12.77 -11.74
CA SER A 45 -17.05 -13.63 -11.58
C SER A 45 -17.31 -14.86 -10.71
N SER A 46 -18.17 -14.73 -9.69
CA SER A 46 -18.58 -15.84 -8.83
C SER A 46 -19.47 -16.84 -9.57
N ILE A 47 -20.40 -16.34 -10.40
CA ILE A 47 -21.29 -17.17 -11.24
C ILE A 47 -20.53 -17.89 -12.36
N LEU A 48 -19.43 -17.31 -12.85
CA LEU A 48 -18.58 -17.95 -13.84
C LEU A 48 -18.01 -19.30 -13.37
N TYR A 49 -17.79 -19.51 -12.07
CA TYR A 49 -17.23 -20.77 -11.55
C TYR A 49 -18.16 -21.98 -11.77
N PRO A 50 -19.43 -21.99 -11.31
CA PRO A 50 -20.33 -23.11 -11.54
C PRO A 50 -20.59 -23.35 -13.03
N ILE A 51 -20.68 -22.29 -13.85
CA ILE A 51 -20.87 -22.44 -15.32
C ILE A 51 -19.64 -23.11 -15.96
N LYS A 52 -18.42 -22.67 -15.62
CA LYS A 52 -17.20 -23.34 -16.08
C LYS A 52 -17.15 -24.79 -15.62
N PHE A 53 -17.52 -25.05 -14.37
CA PHE A 53 -17.54 -26.42 -13.84
C PHE A 53 -18.50 -27.29 -14.63
N ALA A 54 -19.72 -26.81 -14.96
CA ALA A 54 -20.69 -27.55 -15.76
C ALA A 54 -20.19 -27.87 -17.19
N ASN A 55 -19.39 -26.98 -17.78
CA ASN A 55 -18.90 -27.12 -19.17
C ASN A 55 -17.48 -27.71 -19.27
N ARG A 56 -16.88 -28.15 -18.16
CA ARG A 56 -15.44 -28.51 -18.10
C ARG A 56 -15.06 -29.72 -18.95
N GLU A 57 -16.01 -30.64 -19.20
CA GLU A 57 -15.76 -31.88 -19.95
C GLU A 57 -15.90 -31.66 -21.45
N GLU A 58 -16.88 -30.86 -21.88
CA GLU A 58 -17.20 -30.60 -23.29
C GLU A 58 -16.41 -29.45 -23.90
N ALA A 59 -16.02 -28.46 -23.09
CA ALA A 59 -15.32 -27.26 -23.54
C ALA A 59 -14.21 -26.85 -22.55
N PRO A 60 -13.08 -27.59 -22.48
CA PRO A 60 -12.05 -27.41 -21.46
C PRO A 60 -11.36 -26.02 -21.50
N ASP A 61 -11.34 -25.35 -22.65
CA ASP A 61 -10.79 -23.98 -22.78
C ASP A 61 -11.86 -22.88 -22.60
N PHE A 62 -13.15 -23.26 -22.55
CA PHE A 62 -14.31 -22.41 -22.45
C PHE A 62 -14.42 -21.31 -23.52
N LYS A 63 -13.64 -21.34 -24.60
CA LYS A 63 -13.61 -20.27 -25.61
C LYS A 63 -14.85 -20.27 -26.50
N LYS A 64 -15.45 -21.46 -26.70
CA LYS A 64 -16.62 -21.67 -27.54
C LYS A 64 -17.95 -21.62 -26.77
N VAL A 65 -17.89 -21.43 -25.45
CA VAL A 65 -19.10 -21.35 -24.61
C VAL A 65 -19.56 -19.90 -24.55
N ALA A 66 -20.54 -19.54 -25.39
CA ALA A 66 -20.99 -18.16 -25.58
C ALA A 66 -21.29 -17.41 -24.27
N ILE A 67 -22.00 -18.05 -23.34
CA ILE A 67 -22.35 -17.46 -22.04
C ILE A 67 -21.11 -17.17 -21.18
N ILE A 68 -20.07 -18.02 -21.22
CA ILE A 68 -18.82 -17.78 -20.49
C ILE A 68 -18.08 -16.59 -21.09
N CYS A 69 -18.05 -16.47 -22.42
CA CYS A 69 -17.43 -15.34 -23.10
C CYS A 69 -18.15 -14.02 -22.79
N GLN A 70 -19.47 -14.01 -22.83
CA GLN A 70 -20.29 -12.85 -22.49
C GLN A 70 -20.07 -12.39 -21.05
N LEU A 71 -20.17 -13.30 -20.08
CA LEU A 71 -19.98 -12.98 -18.66
C LEU A 71 -18.54 -12.52 -18.36
N ARG A 72 -17.52 -13.08 -19.04
CA ARG A 72 -16.13 -12.59 -18.94
C ARG A 72 -16.01 -11.14 -19.45
N ALA A 73 -16.62 -10.83 -20.59
CA ALA A 73 -16.59 -9.48 -21.14
C ALA A 73 -17.28 -8.48 -20.20
N GLN A 74 -18.48 -8.82 -19.71
CA GLN A 74 -19.22 -7.99 -18.75
C GLN A 74 -18.45 -7.79 -17.44
N ALA A 75 -17.91 -8.86 -16.84
CA ALA A 75 -17.11 -8.76 -15.62
C ALA A 75 -15.87 -7.87 -15.82
N SER A 76 -15.23 -7.95 -16.98
CA SER A 76 -14.05 -7.14 -17.30
C SER A 76 -14.41 -5.66 -17.48
N LEU A 77 -15.51 -5.36 -18.15
CA LEU A 77 -16.01 -4.00 -18.37
C LEU A 77 -16.40 -3.35 -17.04
N LEU A 78 -17.29 -3.99 -16.27
CA LEU A 78 -17.71 -3.51 -14.94
C LEU A 78 -16.56 -3.43 -13.94
N GLY A 79 -15.56 -4.31 -14.10
CA GLY A 79 -14.32 -4.25 -13.30
C GLY A 79 -13.51 -2.99 -13.59
N LYS A 80 -13.41 -2.57 -14.86
CA LYS A 80 -12.75 -1.31 -15.26
C LYS A 80 -13.55 -0.10 -14.82
N GLU A 81 -14.87 -0.10 -15.00
CA GLU A 81 -15.75 0.98 -14.52
C GLU A 81 -15.63 1.16 -13.00
N GLY A 82 -15.64 0.06 -12.24
CA GLY A 82 -15.45 0.09 -10.80
C GLY A 82 -14.06 0.56 -10.34
N LEU A 83 -13.05 0.59 -11.22
CA LEU A 83 -11.77 1.24 -10.95
C LEU A 83 -11.85 2.76 -11.17
N LEU A 84 -12.62 3.20 -12.17
CA LEU A 84 -12.84 4.62 -12.47
C LEU A 84 -13.75 5.31 -11.43
N GLU A 85 -14.71 4.58 -10.86
CA GLU A 85 -15.58 5.08 -9.77
C GLU A 85 -14.83 5.36 -8.46
N ARG A 86 -13.65 4.77 -8.27
CA ARG A 86 -12.93 4.87 -7.01
C ARG A 86 -12.13 6.17 -6.96
N PRO A 87 -12.13 6.88 -5.82
CA PRO A 87 -11.20 7.98 -5.56
C PRO A 87 -9.78 7.52 -5.87
N SER A 88 -9.17 8.17 -6.86
CA SER A 88 -7.92 7.69 -7.46
C SER A 88 -6.75 8.61 -7.12
N THR A 89 -7.03 9.88 -6.85
CA THR A 89 -6.05 10.93 -6.53
C THR A 89 -6.05 11.28 -5.04
N GLN A 90 -5.08 12.09 -4.62
CA GLN A 90 -5.05 12.64 -3.26
C GLN A 90 -6.23 13.58 -3.05
N GLU A 91 -6.56 14.39 -4.05
CA GLU A 91 -7.61 15.38 -4.04
C GLU A 91 -8.99 14.74 -3.86
N ASP A 92 -9.28 13.64 -4.59
CA ASP A 92 -10.54 12.89 -4.43
C ASP A 92 -10.70 12.33 -3.02
N LEU A 93 -9.60 11.83 -2.44
CA LEU A 93 -9.58 11.25 -1.10
C LEU A 93 -9.69 12.32 -0.02
N ASP A 94 -9.06 13.47 -0.21
CA ASP A 94 -9.11 14.59 0.73
C ASP A 94 -10.50 15.24 0.74
N ALA A 95 -11.11 15.42 -0.43
CA ALA A 95 -12.51 15.89 -0.55
C ALA A 95 -13.50 14.98 0.21
N ALA A 96 -13.19 13.68 0.33
CA ALA A 96 -13.97 12.72 1.11
C ALA A 96 -13.57 12.64 2.61
N ASN A 97 -12.67 13.51 3.09
CA ASN A 97 -12.03 13.47 4.42
C ASN A 97 -11.37 12.11 4.74
N ARG A 98 -10.76 11.51 3.71
CA ARG A 98 -10.13 10.18 3.76
C ARG A 98 -8.64 10.20 3.40
N TRP A 99 -8.07 11.36 3.10
CA TRP A 99 -6.62 11.51 2.87
C TRP A 99 -5.92 12.09 4.09
N LEU A 100 -4.80 11.49 4.48
CA LEU A 100 -3.92 12.03 5.51
C LEU A 100 -2.48 11.97 5.00
N PRO A 101 -1.81 13.11 4.76
CA PRO A 101 -0.43 13.13 4.29
C PRO A 101 0.54 12.42 5.25
N TRP A 102 1.61 11.84 4.72
CA TRP A 102 2.52 10.97 5.48
C TRP A 102 3.17 11.68 6.67
N ASN A 103 3.57 12.95 6.50
CA ASN A 103 4.10 13.77 7.59
C ASN A 103 3.09 13.94 8.74
N GLU A 104 1.78 14.02 8.46
CA GLU A 104 0.77 14.09 9.52
C GLU A 104 0.57 12.75 10.23
N ILE A 105 0.69 11.64 9.50
CA ILE A 105 0.70 10.29 10.08
C ILE A 105 1.87 10.14 11.05
N VAL A 106 3.06 10.61 10.66
CA VAL A 106 4.25 10.62 11.55
C VAL A 106 4.02 11.52 12.77
N ARG A 107 3.47 12.73 12.58
CA ARG A 107 3.12 13.62 13.71
C ARG A 107 2.09 12.99 14.66
N ALA A 108 1.13 12.22 14.15
CA ALA A 108 0.14 11.54 14.97
C ALA A 108 0.78 10.51 15.92
N VAL A 109 1.89 9.88 15.54
CA VAL A 109 2.68 9.01 16.44
C VAL A 109 3.29 9.82 17.58
N GLY A 110 3.81 11.01 17.30
CA GLY A 110 4.30 11.95 18.31
C GLY A 110 3.20 12.33 19.31
N LEU A 111 2.04 12.79 18.82
CA LEU A 111 0.89 13.13 19.67
C LEU A 111 0.40 11.93 20.51
N GLN A 112 0.47 10.72 19.95
CA GLN A 112 0.10 9.50 20.68
C GLN A 112 1.13 9.15 21.77
N ARG A 113 2.41 9.50 21.58
CA ARG A 113 3.43 9.40 22.62
C ARG A 113 3.15 10.38 23.76
N ASP A 114 2.83 11.63 23.44
CA ASP A 114 2.46 12.62 24.46
C ASP A 114 1.27 12.14 25.29
N ARG A 115 0.24 11.56 24.65
CA ARG A 115 -0.90 10.94 25.34
C ARG A 115 -0.48 9.79 26.27
N PHE A 116 0.46 8.97 25.83
CA PHE A 116 0.99 7.88 26.65
C PHE A 116 1.77 8.40 27.86
N GLU A 117 2.58 9.45 27.70
CA GLU A 117 3.37 10.05 28.77
C GLU A 117 2.51 10.77 29.80
N LEU A 118 1.43 11.43 29.35
CA LEU A 118 0.48 12.15 30.19
C LEU A 118 -0.57 11.24 30.86
N ALA A 119 -0.70 9.99 30.43
CA ALA A 119 -1.70 9.07 30.97
C ALA A 119 -1.35 8.67 32.42
N GLY A 120 -2.23 9.02 33.36
CA GLY A 120 -2.03 8.74 34.80
C GLY A 120 -2.26 7.26 35.17
N PRO A 121 -3.52 6.77 35.19
CA PRO A 121 -3.82 5.41 35.66
C PRO A 121 -3.13 4.34 34.83
N ILE A 122 -2.48 3.35 35.48
CA ILE A 122 -1.64 2.34 34.80
C ILE A 122 -2.36 1.60 33.67
N LYS A 123 -3.65 1.30 33.83
CA LYS A 123 -4.46 0.62 32.80
C LYS A 123 -4.74 1.52 31.59
N SER A 124 -4.98 2.81 31.84
CA SER A 124 -5.15 3.81 30.76
C SER A 124 -3.81 4.05 30.07
N ARG A 125 -2.72 4.21 30.84
CA ARG A 125 -1.37 4.33 30.30
C ARG A 125 -0.97 3.13 29.46
N ALA A 126 -1.28 1.90 29.92
CA ALA A 126 -1.04 0.70 29.13
C ALA A 126 -1.85 0.67 27.82
N ARG A 127 -3.08 1.22 27.83
CA ARG A 127 -3.90 1.37 26.63
C ARG A 127 -3.29 2.36 25.64
N GLU A 128 -2.83 3.52 26.12
CA GLU A 128 -2.14 4.50 25.27
C GLU A 128 -0.81 3.96 24.73
N CYS A 129 -0.06 3.20 25.52
CA CYS A 129 1.14 2.51 25.06
C CYS A 129 0.81 1.46 23.96
N CYS A 130 -0.29 0.71 24.12
CA CYS A 130 -0.76 -0.21 23.09
C CYS A 130 -1.14 0.53 21.78
N ASN A 131 -1.73 1.71 21.89
CA ASN A 131 -2.03 2.57 20.73
C ASN A 131 -0.74 3.06 20.08
N LEU A 132 0.23 3.52 20.88
CA LEU A 132 1.53 3.95 20.41
C LEU A 132 2.26 2.84 19.65
N VAL A 133 2.31 1.61 20.18
CA VAL A 133 2.84 0.44 19.47
C VAL A 133 2.12 0.22 18.14
N MET A 134 0.79 0.25 18.16
CA MET A 134 -0.02 0.03 16.95
C MET A 134 0.32 1.05 15.86
N LEU A 135 0.42 2.34 16.19
CA LEU A 135 0.76 3.37 15.21
C LEU A 135 2.25 3.30 14.80
N SER A 136 3.14 2.96 15.72
CA SER A 136 4.58 2.84 15.47
C SER A 136 4.89 1.75 14.45
N LEU A 137 4.18 0.61 14.51
CA LEU A 137 4.27 -0.47 13.51
C LEU A 137 3.78 -0.05 12.10
N TYR A 138 3.06 1.07 11.99
CA TYR A 138 2.65 1.64 10.71
C TYR A 138 3.56 2.75 10.21
N VAL A 139 4.51 3.24 11.01
CA VAL A 139 5.35 4.40 10.68
C VAL A 139 6.83 4.04 10.58
N PHE A 140 7.36 3.28 11.54
CA PHE A 140 8.78 2.92 11.56
C PHE A 140 9.13 1.78 10.60
N ILE A 141 8.12 1.12 10.02
CA ILE A 141 8.26 0.10 8.99
C ILE A 141 7.23 0.36 7.89
N PRO A 142 7.48 -0.07 6.63
CA PRO A 142 6.51 0.08 5.55
C PRO A 142 5.11 -0.43 5.96
N PRO A 143 4.05 0.40 5.83
CA PRO A 143 2.73 0.12 6.40
C PRO A 143 2.18 -1.24 5.97
N SER A 144 2.15 -2.23 6.84
CA SER A 144 1.68 -3.59 6.51
C SER A 144 0.15 -3.66 6.33
N ARG A 145 -0.43 -4.79 5.88
CA ARG A 145 -1.91 -4.91 5.96
C ARG A 145 -2.31 -5.25 7.39
N GLY A 146 -3.61 -5.16 7.68
CA GLY A 146 -4.12 -5.37 9.04
C GLY A 146 -3.92 -6.79 9.55
N LEU A 147 -3.85 -7.80 8.66
CA LEU A 147 -3.65 -9.19 9.06
C LEU A 147 -2.28 -9.38 9.73
N GLU A 148 -1.24 -8.90 9.08
CA GLU A 148 0.16 -9.01 9.49
C GLU A 148 0.34 -8.43 10.89
N ILE A 149 -0.12 -7.19 11.10
CA ILE A 149 0.04 -6.48 12.38
C ILE A 149 -0.83 -7.08 13.50
N ARG A 150 -2.12 -7.32 13.25
CA ARG A 150 -3.06 -7.74 14.32
C ARG A 150 -2.85 -9.17 14.81
N THR A 151 -2.08 -9.97 14.07
CA THR A 151 -1.83 -11.38 14.39
C THR A 151 -0.40 -11.65 14.85
N LEU A 152 0.42 -10.61 15.04
CA LEU A 152 1.74 -10.76 15.64
C LEU A 152 1.61 -11.35 17.05
N GLU A 153 2.38 -12.40 17.30
CA GLU A 153 2.48 -13.06 18.60
C GLU A 153 3.88 -12.92 19.18
N ILE A 154 3.95 -12.65 20.48
CA ILE A 154 5.21 -12.46 21.21
C ILE A 154 5.80 -13.82 21.54
N VAL A 155 7.07 -14.02 21.20
CA VAL A 155 7.85 -15.19 21.57
C VAL A 155 9.20 -14.74 22.08
N ASN A 156 9.71 -15.37 23.14
CA ASN A 156 11.06 -15.12 23.64
C ASN A 156 12.02 -16.17 23.07
N GLU A 157 13.24 -15.78 22.71
CA GLU A 157 14.26 -16.71 22.21
C GLU A 157 14.56 -17.86 23.19
N GLY A 158 14.58 -17.55 24.50
CA GLY A 158 14.76 -18.54 25.57
C GLY A 158 13.63 -19.57 25.70
N GLU A 159 12.52 -19.43 24.99
CA GLU A 159 11.42 -20.42 24.97
C GLU A 159 11.64 -21.53 23.92
N GLY A 160 12.84 -21.63 23.32
CA GLY A 160 13.16 -22.66 22.34
C GLY A 160 12.48 -22.41 20.98
N PHE A 161 12.61 -21.19 20.45
CA PHE A 161 11.98 -20.81 19.19
C PHE A 161 12.43 -21.69 18.02
N ASP A 162 11.51 -22.51 17.49
CA ASP A 162 11.68 -23.25 16.24
C ASP A 162 10.84 -22.63 15.12
N ARG A 163 11.52 -22.11 14.09
CA ARG A 163 10.89 -21.52 12.89
C ARG A 163 9.86 -22.46 12.24
N ARG A 164 10.02 -23.79 12.33
CA ARG A 164 9.08 -24.76 11.75
C ARG A 164 7.74 -24.78 12.48
N GLN A 165 7.74 -24.57 13.80
CA GLN A 165 6.52 -24.52 14.61
C GLN A 165 5.69 -23.26 14.34
N TYR A 166 6.34 -22.18 13.91
CA TYR A 166 5.70 -20.89 13.63
C TYR A 166 5.55 -20.58 12.14
N LYS A 167 5.68 -21.60 11.27
CA LYS A 167 5.71 -21.43 9.81
C LYS A 167 4.46 -20.75 9.22
N ASP A 168 3.33 -20.75 9.91
CA ASP A 168 2.06 -20.15 9.48
C ASP A 168 1.52 -19.08 10.44
N ARG A 169 2.39 -18.57 11.33
CA ARG A 169 2.05 -17.54 12.33
C ARG A 169 2.95 -16.33 12.18
N ASN A 170 2.39 -15.15 12.43
CA ASN A 170 3.17 -13.92 12.50
C ASN A 170 3.76 -13.81 13.90
N VAL A 171 5.07 -13.64 14.01
CA VAL A 171 5.78 -13.69 15.29
C VAL A 171 6.66 -12.46 15.46
N LEU A 172 6.63 -11.89 16.66
CA LEU A 172 7.63 -10.97 17.17
C LEU A 172 8.52 -11.77 18.12
N LEU A 173 9.73 -12.09 17.67
CA LEU A 173 10.73 -12.79 18.46
C LEU A 173 11.60 -11.77 19.20
N ILE A 174 11.64 -11.86 20.52
CA ILE A 174 12.52 -11.07 21.37
C ILE A 174 13.85 -11.81 21.50
N LYS A 175 14.93 -11.12 21.16
CA LYS A 175 16.32 -11.56 21.27
C LYS A 175 17.08 -10.66 22.25
N GLU A 176 18.30 -11.05 22.61
CA GLU A 176 19.18 -10.20 23.43
C GLU A 176 19.52 -8.88 22.73
N ASP A 177 19.83 -8.95 21.43
CA ASP A 177 20.27 -7.82 20.60
C ASP A 177 19.12 -7.03 19.95
N GLY A 178 17.87 -7.38 20.22
CA GLY A 178 16.72 -6.66 19.66
C GLY A 178 15.51 -7.53 19.38
N ILE A 179 14.83 -7.24 18.28
CA ILE A 179 13.57 -7.89 17.89
C ILE A 179 13.65 -8.39 16.45
N VAL A 180 13.08 -9.56 16.17
CA VAL A 180 12.85 -10.02 14.78
C VAL A 180 11.36 -10.23 14.55
N LEU A 181 10.81 -9.55 13.55
CA LEU A 181 9.45 -9.75 13.07
C LEU A 181 9.43 -10.78 11.95
N TYR A 182 8.76 -11.91 12.16
CA TYR A 182 8.49 -12.93 11.15
C TYR A 182 7.06 -12.77 10.64
N ILE A 183 6.90 -12.40 9.38
CA ILE A 183 5.60 -12.24 8.73
C ILE A 183 5.34 -13.44 7.82
N ASN A 184 4.84 -14.53 8.41
CA ASN A 184 4.59 -15.79 7.71
C ASN A 184 3.13 -16.00 7.28
N ASN A 185 2.19 -15.20 7.76
CA ASN A 185 0.77 -15.30 7.41
C ASN A 185 0.31 -14.01 6.72
N TYR A 186 0.35 -14.04 5.38
CA TYR A 186 -0.07 -12.94 4.52
C TYR A 186 -0.49 -13.44 3.13
N LYS A 187 -1.26 -12.61 2.41
CA LYS A 187 -1.96 -12.98 1.16
C LYS A 187 -1.04 -13.54 0.07
N THR A 188 0.14 -12.98 -0.10
CA THR A 188 1.06 -13.26 -1.22
C THR A 188 2.25 -14.14 -0.83
N LYS A 189 2.20 -14.82 0.33
CA LYS A 189 3.29 -15.69 0.82
C LYS A 189 3.80 -16.68 -0.22
N ARG A 190 2.89 -17.25 -1.03
CA ARG A 190 3.24 -18.24 -2.05
C ARG A 190 4.15 -17.68 -3.16
N SER A 191 4.03 -16.39 -3.48
CA SER A 191 4.79 -15.75 -4.54
C SER A 191 5.93 -14.87 -4.03
N SER A 192 5.75 -14.20 -2.88
CA SER A 192 6.73 -13.28 -2.30
C SER A 192 7.70 -13.96 -1.31
N GLY A 193 7.46 -15.20 -0.92
CA GLY A 193 8.35 -15.95 -0.04
C GLY A 193 8.12 -15.69 1.45
N ARG A 194 9.18 -15.76 2.27
CA ARG A 194 9.13 -15.41 3.69
C ARG A 194 9.61 -13.98 3.87
N ASP A 195 9.05 -13.30 4.86
CA ASP A 195 9.38 -11.91 5.16
C ASP A 195 9.82 -11.81 6.62
N GLU A 196 11.02 -11.29 6.82
CA GLU A 196 11.70 -11.18 8.11
C GLU A 196 12.27 -9.77 8.22
N LEU A 197 12.01 -9.11 9.35
CA LEU A 197 12.58 -7.79 9.65
C LEU A 197 13.28 -7.85 11.01
N ALA A 198 14.60 -7.67 11.00
CA ALA A 198 15.38 -7.50 12.21
C ALA A 198 15.45 -6.03 12.59
N LEU A 199 15.18 -5.74 13.85
CA LEU A 199 15.31 -4.43 14.47
C LEU A 199 16.35 -4.54 15.59
N GLN A 200 17.30 -3.62 15.58
CA GLN A 200 18.30 -3.52 16.64
C GLN A 200 17.65 -2.99 17.91
N ARG A 201 18.27 -3.25 19.06
CA ARG A 201 17.74 -2.84 20.37
C ARG A 201 17.61 -1.32 20.50
N GLU A 202 18.48 -0.58 19.84
CA GLU A 202 18.58 0.88 19.87
C GLU A 202 17.52 1.55 18.99
N ASP A 203 16.95 0.81 18.03
CA ASP A 203 15.90 1.31 17.16
C ASP A 203 14.71 1.79 17.98
N GLU A 204 14.14 2.93 17.58
CA GLU A 204 13.01 3.54 18.27
C GLU A 204 11.83 2.57 18.37
N LEU A 205 11.52 1.86 17.28
CA LEU A 205 10.46 0.87 17.27
C LEU A 205 10.73 -0.27 18.25
N SER A 206 11.97 -0.76 18.34
CA SER A 206 12.34 -1.81 19.29
C SER A 206 12.15 -1.34 20.73
N ARG A 207 12.59 -0.12 21.06
CA ARG A 207 12.42 0.44 22.41
C ARG A 207 10.95 0.53 22.83
N ILE A 208 10.10 1.07 21.95
CA ILE A 208 8.64 1.15 22.19
C ILE A 208 8.03 -0.25 22.38
N LEU A 209 8.39 -1.21 21.52
CA LEU A 209 7.87 -2.57 21.58
C LEU A 209 8.30 -3.28 22.88
N LEU A 210 9.58 -3.22 23.23
CA LEU A 210 10.12 -3.87 24.43
C LEU A 210 9.54 -3.25 25.70
N GLU A 211 9.41 -1.92 25.77
CA GLU A 211 8.78 -1.23 26.89
C GLU A 211 7.32 -1.67 27.06
N TYR A 212 6.55 -1.67 25.97
CA TYR A 212 5.16 -2.12 26.01
C TYR A 212 5.05 -3.57 26.49
N ILE A 213 5.83 -4.48 25.92
CA ILE A 213 5.77 -5.91 26.24
C ILE A 213 6.15 -6.16 27.69
N LYS A 214 7.25 -5.56 28.15
CA LYS A 214 7.79 -5.76 29.50
C LYS A 214 6.92 -5.13 30.59
N THR A 215 6.42 -3.91 30.35
CA THR A 215 5.83 -3.09 31.41
C THR A 215 4.31 -3.04 31.33
N PHE A 216 3.76 -2.83 30.13
CA PHE A 216 2.38 -2.37 29.98
C PHE A 216 1.40 -3.45 29.54
N ARG A 217 1.81 -4.39 28.67
CA ARG A 217 0.93 -5.39 28.07
C ARG A 217 0.20 -6.23 29.10
N ARG A 218 0.86 -6.60 30.21
CA ARG A 218 0.26 -7.39 31.31
C ARG A 218 -0.99 -6.72 31.91
N HIS A 219 -1.05 -5.38 31.92
CA HIS A 219 -2.19 -4.63 32.45
C HIS A 219 -3.42 -4.63 31.52
N LEU A 220 -3.26 -5.12 30.29
CA LEU A 220 -4.34 -5.33 29.32
C LEU A 220 -4.70 -6.81 29.15
N THR A 221 -3.92 -7.71 29.76
CA THR A 221 -4.08 -9.15 29.63
C THR A 221 -5.09 -9.67 30.64
N LYS A 222 -5.92 -10.63 30.21
CA LYS A 222 -6.76 -11.50 31.03
C LYS A 222 -6.48 -12.97 30.72
N GLU A 223 -7.07 -13.88 31.50
CA GLU A 223 -7.07 -15.31 31.18
C GLU A 223 -7.57 -15.54 29.73
N GLY A 224 -6.84 -16.36 28.96
CA GLY A 224 -7.18 -16.67 27.56
C GLY A 224 -6.77 -15.63 26.50
N SER A 225 -6.13 -14.50 26.88
CA SER A 225 -5.69 -13.47 25.92
C SER A 225 -4.67 -13.97 24.89
N GLY A 226 -3.97 -15.06 25.19
CA GLY A 226 -2.89 -15.62 24.37
C GLY A 226 -1.66 -14.72 24.29
N LYS A 227 -0.77 -15.03 23.35
CA LYS A 227 0.51 -14.33 23.14
C LYS A 227 0.43 -13.17 22.14
N TYR A 228 -0.77 -12.74 21.73
CA TYR A 228 -0.93 -11.67 20.74
C TYR A 228 -0.34 -10.34 21.23
N LEU A 229 0.41 -9.65 20.38
CA LEU A 229 1.02 -8.36 20.71
C LEU A 229 -0.05 -7.32 21.06
N LEU A 230 -1.03 -7.14 20.18
CA LEU A 230 -2.09 -6.13 20.32
C LEU A 230 -3.38 -6.75 20.85
N LEU A 231 -3.91 -6.18 21.92
CA LEU A 231 -5.15 -6.63 22.57
C LEU A 231 -6.24 -5.56 22.46
N ASN A 232 -7.48 -5.99 22.24
CA ASN A 232 -8.63 -5.09 22.20
C ASN A 232 -9.02 -4.60 23.61
N LYS A 233 -10.09 -3.79 23.71
CA LYS A 233 -10.58 -3.26 25.00
C LYS A 233 -10.93 -4.33 26.05
N ASN A 234 -11.28 -5.53 25.60
CA ASN A 234 -11.66 -6.67 26.43
C ASN A 234 -10.46 -7.57 26.77
N GLY A 235 -9.26 -7.26 26.28
CA GLY A 235 -8.07 -8.11 26.45
C GLY A 235 -7.96 -9.26 25.44
N ASP A 236 -8.85 -9.35 24.44
CA ASP A 236 -8.81 -10.40 23.43
C ASP A 236 -8.05 -9.96 22.16
N LYS A 237 -7.69 -10.93 21.32
CA LYS A 237 -7.15 -10.64 19.99
C LYS A 237 -8.13 -9.83 19.14
N PHE A 238 -7.60 -8.98 18.26
CA PHE A 238 -8.44 -8.25 17.33
C PHE A 238 -8.95 -9.13 16.18
N THR A 239 -10.26 -9.06 15.91
CA THR A 239 -10.82 -9.48 14.63
C THR A 239 -10.47 -8.48 13.53
N CYS A 240 -10.63 -8.85 12.26
CA CYS A 240 -10.31 -7.98 11.13
C CYS A 240 -11.11 -6.65 11.17
N ALA A 241 -12.44 -6.75 11.39
CA ALA A 241 -13.32 -5.59 11.46
C ALA A 241 -13.04 -4.72 12.69
N ALA A 242 -12.83 -5.35 13.86
CA ALA A 242 -12.54 -4.63 15.09
C ALA A 242 -11.21 -3.87 15.01
N PHE A 243 -10.16 -4.49 14.46
CA PHE A 243 -8.87 -3.84 14.28
C PHE A 243 -8.99 -2.59 13.39
N SER A 244 -9.64 -2.75 12.23
CA SER A 244 -9.79 -1.67 11.25
C SER A 244 -10.61 -0.50 11.80
N SER A 245 -11.69 -0.78 12.53
CA SER A 245 -12.51 0.24 13.20
C SER A 245 -11.75 0.93 14.33
N TYR A 246 -10.96 0.17 15.09
CA TYR A 246 -10.17 0.69 16.20
C TYR A 246 -9.08 1.63 15.72
N LEU A 247 -8.28 1.22 14.73
CA LEU A 247 -7.21 2.04 14.15
C LEU A 247 -7.76 3.36 13.57
N LYS A 248 -8.87 3.29 12.83
CA LYS A 248 -9.57 4.49 12.32
C LYS A 248 -9.91 5.47 13.42
N ARG A 249 -10.42 4.98 14.56
CA ARG A 249 -10.81 5.81 15.70
C ARG A 249 -9.61 6.44 16.40
N VAL A 250 -8.52 5.70 16.53
CA VAL A 250 -7.27 6.24 17.09
C VAL A 250 -6.78 7.39 16.22
N PHE A 251 -6.66 7.20 14.90
CA PHE A 251 -6.28 8.29 13.99
C PHE A 251 -7.27 9.46 14.00
N TYR A 252 -8.58 9.19 13.99
CA TYR A 252 -9.59 10.23 14.05
C TYR A 252 -9.47 11.07 15.33
N GLY A 253 -9.25 10.43 16.47
CA GLY A 253 -9.02 11.13 17.74
C GLY A 253 -7.74 11.96 17.79
N LEU A 254 -6.77 11.71 16.91
CA LEU A 254 -5.50 12.44 16.83
C LEU A 254 -5.48 13.51 15.74
N THR A 255 -6.23 13.31 14.66
CA THR A 255 -6.10 14.09 13.41
C THR A 255 -7.42 14.65 12.87
N GLY A 256 -8.56 14.21 13.40
CA GLY A 256 -9.89 14.53 12.84
C GLY A 256 -10.20 13.81 11.51
N LYS A 257 -9.30 12.98 10.99
CA LYS A 257 -9.46 12.28 9.70
C LYS A 257 -9.72 10.78 9.86
N MET A 258 -10.59 10.23 9.03
CA MET A 258 -10.97 8.81 9.06
C MET A 258 -10.02 7.95 8.20
N VAL A 259 -8.87 7.62 8.76
CA VAL A 259 -7.78 6.97 8.01
C VAL A 259 -7.89 5.45 8.03
N SER A 260 -7.97 4.85 6.85
CA SER A 260 -7.92 3.38 6.70
C SER A 260 -6.49 2.88 6.51
N ILE A 261 -6.24 1.59 6.74
CA ILE A 261 -4.93 0.96 6.50
C ILE A 261 -4.46 1.15 5.04
N ASN A 262 -5.38 1.11 4.07
CA ASN A 262 -5.04 1.36 2.67
C ASN A 262 -4.61 2.81 2.42
N VAL A 263 -5.17 3.77 3.17
CA VAL A 263 -4.74 5.17 3.11
C VAL A 263 -3.35 5.32 3.69
N LEU A 264 -3.01 4.65 4.80
CA LEU A 264 -1.64 4.67 5.34
C LEU A 264 -0.62 4.18 4.30
N ARG A 265 -0.93 3.06 3.63
CA ARG A 265 -0.11 2.50 2.54
C ARG A 265 0.01 3.47 1.36
N SER A 266 -1.10 4.08 0.96
CA SER A 266 -1.14 5.02 -0.16
C SER A 266 -0.33 6.27 0.16
N SER A 267 -0.50 6.81 1.37
CA SER A 267 0.19 8.00 1.85
C SER A 267 1.70 7.79 1.90
N PHE A 268 2.16 6.64 2.42
CA PHE A 268 3.56 6.26 2.42
C PHE A 268 4.14 6.14 1.00
N ILE A 269 3.49 5.39 0.10
CA ILE A 269 3.98 5.23 -1.29
C ILE A 269 4.00 6.56 -2.03
N THR A 270 2.94 7.35 -1.91
CA THR A 270 2.81 8.67 -2.55
C THR A 270 3.91 9.62 -2.07
N TRP A 271 4.18 9.65 -0.76
CA TRP A 271 5.26 10.44 -0.18
C TRP A 271 6.65 9.93 -0.59
N ALA A 272 6.88 8.62 -0.59
CA ALA A 272 8.18 8.06 -0.94
C ALA A 272 8.49 8.30 -2.42
N TYR A 273 7.51 8.11 -3.30
CA TYR A 273 7.69 8.28 -4.74
C TYR A 273 7.80 9.74 -5.18
N SER A 274 7.37 10.69 -4.34
CA SER A 274 7.55 12.12 -4.61
C SER A 274 8.96 12.63 -4.29
N LYS A 275 9.83 11.81 -3.69
CA LYS A 275 11.22 12.17 -3.45
C LYS A 275 12.05 12.07 -4.73
N SER A 276 12.91 13.05 -4.97
CA SER A 276 13.77 13.13 -6.16
C SER A 276 14.77 11.97 -6.22
N ASP A 277 15.21 11.46 -5.08
CA ASP A 277 16.10 10.31 -4.94
C ASP A 277 15.37 8.95 -5.03
N CYS A 278 14.06 8.94 -5.34
CA CYS A 278 13.29 7.71 -5.46
C CYS A 278 13.56 6.98 -6.79
N THR A 279 14.69 6.27 -6.83
CA THR A 279 15.09 5.40 -7.94
C THR A 279 14.15 4.23 -8.13
N ASP A 280 14.14 3.61 -9.32
CA ASP A 280 13.34 2.41 -9.57
C ASP A 280 13.76 1.22 -8.70
N ALA A 281 15.04 1.15 -8.32
CA ALA A 281 15.53 0.19 -7.33
C ALA A 281 14.87 0.41 -5.96
N LEU A 282 14.77 1.67 -5.50
CA LEU A 282 14.06 2.01 -4.27
C LEU A 282 12.57 1.70 -4.38
N LYS A 283 11.91 2.02 -5.51
CA LYS A 283 10.50 1.67 -5.73
C LYS A 283 10.25 0.17 -5.65
N SER A 284 11.14 -0.64 -6.22
CA SER A 284 11.09 -2.09 -6.15
C SER A 284 11.26 -2.59 -4.70
N SER A 285 12.23 -2.03 -3.96
CA SER A 285 12.44 -2.33 -2.54
C SER A 285 11.22 -1.99 -1.69
N LEU A 286 10.64 -0.81 -1.87
CA LEU A 286 9.42 -0.35 -1.17
C LEU A 286 8.22 -1.27 -1.48
N ALA A 287 8.06 -1.67 -2.73
CA ALA A 287 7.00 -2.60 -3.14
C ALA A 287 7.19 -3.98 -2.49
N ALA A 288 8.42 -4.49 -2.48
CA ALA A 288 8.77 -5.76 -1.84
C ALA A 288 8.49 -5.72 -0.33
N ALA A 289 8.89 -4.65 0.37
CA ALA A 289 8.65 -4.48 1.81
C ALA A 289 7.15 -4.37 2.17
N LEU A 290 6.33 -3.86 1.26
CA LEU A 290 4.87 -3.87 1.38
C LEU A 290 4.22 -5.18 0.94
N ARG A 291 5.02 -6.15 0.47
CA ARG A 291 4.61 -7.45 -0.10
C ARG A 291 3.69 -7.28 -1.31
N HIS A 292 4.17 -6.50 -2.27
CA HIS A 292 3.54 -6.16 -3.54
C HIS A 292 4.49 -6.28 -4.72
N SER A 293 3.93 -6.33 -5.93
CA SER A 293 4.67 -5.99 -7.14
C SER A 293 4.79 -4.46 -7.26
N THR A 294 5.81 -3.99 -7.97
CA THR A 294 5.98 -2.56 -8.28
C THR A 294 4.76 -2.00 -9.03
N LEU A 295 4.18 -2.79 -9.94
CA LEU A 295 2.97 -2.41 -10.67
C LEU A 295 1.78 -2.17 -9.73
N GLU A 296 1.56 -3.06 -8.76
CA GLU A 296 0.48 -2.91 -7.77
C GLU A 296 0.73 -1.70 -6.85
N ALA A 297 1.98 -1.44 -6.46
CA ALA A 297 2.34 -0.25 -5.69
C ALA A 297 1.99 1.04 -6.47
N GLN A 298 2.36 1.10 -7.75
CA GLN A 298 2.12 2.26 -8.62
C GLN A 298 0.63 2.45 -8.98
N GLN A 299 -0.10 1.39 -9.28
CA GLN A 299 -1.49 1.51 -9.73
C GLN A 299 -2.46 1.72 -8.57
N THR A 300 -2.25 1.06 -7.43
CA THR A 300 -3.20 1.07 -6.33
C THR A 300 -2.90 2.13 -5.28
N TYR A 301 -1.61 2.38 -4.99
CA TYR A 301 -1.18 3.16 -3.81
C TYR A 301 -0.55 4.51 -4.15
N ASP A 302 0.07 4.68 -5.32
CA ASP A 302 0.57 6.00 -5.75
C ASP A 302 -0.60 6.90 -6.17
N LYS A 303 -0.91 7.88 -5.32
CA LYS A 303 -2.02 8.83 -5.49
C LYS A 303 -1.60 10.12 -6.17
N ARG A 304 -0.35 10.22 -6.65
CA ARG A 304 0.09 11.39 -7.41
C ARG A 304 -0.68 11.52 -8.72
N THR A 305 -1.06 12.75 -9.06
CA THR A 305 -1.67 13.10 -10.35
C THR A 305 -0.67 12.92 -11.49
N ALA A 306 -1.17 12.89 -12.73
CA ALA A 306 -0.30 12.80 -13.91
C ALA A 306 0.72 13.95 -13.98
N ASN A 307 0.34 15.16 -13.52
CA ASN A 307 1.24 16.31 -13.48
C ASN A 307 2.32 16.14 -12.42
N GLN A 308 1.95 15.74 -11.19
CA GLN A 308 2.90 15.48 -10.11
C GLN A 308 3.93 14.40 -10.47
N ARG A 309 3.57 13.43 -11.31
CA ARG A 309 4.50 12.39 -11.79
C ARG A 309 5.51 12.91 -12.82
N LYS A 310 5.17 13.97 -13.55
CA LYS A 310 6.03 14.60 -14.56
C LYS A 310 6.92 15.70 -13.98
N GLU A 311 6.61 16.18 -12.77
CA GLU A 311 7.31 17.30 -12.13
C GLU A 311 8.82 17.12 -12.12
N LEU A 312 9.34 15.94 -11.73
CA LEU A 312 10.78 15.68 -11.72
C LEU A 312 11.45 15.84 -13.10
N ALA A 313 10.76 15.44 -14.17
CA ALA A 313 11.29 15.61 -15.53
C ALA A 313 11.25 17.08 -15.96
N VAL A 314 10.22 17.82 -15.52
CA VAL A 314 10.09 19.25 -15.79
C VAL A 314 11.15 20.04 -15.01
N THR A 315 11.37 19.72 -13.73
CA THR A 315 12.43 20.32 -12.90
C THR A 315 13.79 20.02 -13.50
N LEU A 316 14.11 18.77 -13.83
CA LEU A 316 15.39 18.42 -14.46
C LEU A 316 15.65 19.22 -15.75
N ALA A 317 14.65 19.35 -16.62
CA ALA A 317 14.78 20.11 -17.86
C ALA A 317 14.93 21.61 -17.60
N ARG A 318 14.26 22.14 -16.57
CA ARG A 318 14.37 23.54 -16.16
C ARG A 318 15.73 23.85 -15.56
N ASP A 319 16.18 23.05 -14.59
CA ASP A 319 17.46 23.23 -13.91
C ASP A 319 18.61 23.21 -14.92
N TYR A 320 18.61 22.25 -15.85
CA TYR A 320 19.60 22.21 -16.93
C TYR A 320 19.58 23.46 -17.83
N ALA A 321 18.38 23.93 -18.20
CA ALA A 321 18.27 25.14 -19.02
C ALA A 321 18.76 26.38 -18.27
N GLU A 322 18.39 26.53 -17.00
CA GLU A 322 18.80 27.65 -16.14
C GLU A 322 20.32 27.68 -15.94
N GLU A 323 20.96 26.53 -15.67
CA GLU A 323 22.42 26.39 -15.57
C GLU A 323 23.13 26.85 -16.86
N GLU A 324 22.69 26.38 -18.04
CA GLU A 324 23.30 26.76 -19.32
C GLU A 324 23.11 28.26 -19.66
N PHE A 325 21.99 28.87 -19.24
CA PHE A 325 21.76 30.30 -19.44
C PHE A 325 22.61 31.17 -18.48
N GLU A 326 22.85 30.70 -17.25
CA GLU A 326 23.73 31.37 -16.30
C GLU A 326 25.20 31.29 -16.76
N ASP A 327 25.68 30.13 -17.20
CA ASP A 327 27.03 29.94 -17.73
C ASP A 327 27.26 30.71 -19.05
N GLY A 328 26.25 30.77 -19.92
CA GLY A 328 26.28 31.58 -21.14
C GLY A 328 26.30 33.10 -20.88
N ALA A 329 25.72 33.55 -19.76
CA ALA A 329 25.74 34.96 -19.36
C ALA A 329 27.10 35.38 -18.79
N GLU A 330 27.80 34.48 -18.07
CA GLU A 330 29.18 34.74 -17.61
C GLU A 330 30.17 34.80 -18.79
N GLN A 331 30.03 33.94 -19.79
CA GLN A 331 30.86 33.99 -21.02
C GLN A 331 30.55 35.22 -21.89
N GLY A 332 29.30 35.72 -21.85
CA GLY A 332 28.87 36.95 -22.53
C GLY A 332 29.31 38.26 -21.85
N GLN A 333 29.69 38.24 -20.56
CA GLN A 333 30.28 39.39 -19.89
C GLN A 333 31.78 39.55 -20.20
N PHE A 334 32.51 38.47 -20.49
CA PHE A 334 33.94 38.56 -20.84
C PHE A 334 34.19 39.08 -22.27
N THR A 335 33.20 38.97 -23.17
CA THR A 335 33.28 39.48 -24.56
C THR A 335 32.84 40.93 -24.73
N ARG A 336 32.37 41.61 -23.67
CA ARG A 336 31.97 43.04 -23.72
C ARG A 336 32.99 44.01 -23.12
N LEU A 337 34.15 43.54 -22.65
CA LEU A 337 35.20 44.39 -22.07
C LEU A 337 36.52 44.47 -22.87
N THR A 338 36.58 43.92 -24.09
CA THR A 338 37.83 43.90 -24.90
C THR A 338 37.75 44.62 -26.26
N THR A 339 36.71 45.42 -26.53
CA THR A 339 36.65 46.28 -27.73
C THR A 339 36.97 47.75 -27.44
N VAL A 340 37.92 48.01 -26.54
CA VAL A 340 38.63 49.29 -26.47
C VAL A 340 40.09 48.96 -26.20
N PHE A 341 40.97 49.50 -27.04
CA PHE A 341 42.43 49.45 -27.05
C PHE A 341 43.12 48.54 -28.09
N SER A 342 43.71 49.25 -29.05
CA SER A 342 45.00 48.97 -29.70
C SER A 342 44.98 48.22 -31.03
N ASN A 343 44.56 48.94 -32.08
CA ASN A 343 45.15 48.77 -33.42
C ASN A 343 46.50 49.51 -33.47
N GLN A 344 47.59 48.80 -33.22
CA GLN A 344 48.93 49.17 -33.71
C GLN A 344 49.66 47.93 -34.25
N VAL A 345 49.76 47.90 -35.59
CA VAL A 345 50.94 47.63 -36.43
C VAL A 345 51.88 46.44 -36.09
N ILE A 346 52.08 45.55 -37.08
CA ILE A 346 53.32 44.90 -37.60
C ILE A 346 52.93 43.54 -38.24
N LEU A 347 52.79 43.41 -39.57
CA LEU A 347 53.79 43.10 -40.63
C LEU A 347 54.25 41.62 -40.75
N SER A 348 53.82 41.00 -41.87
CA SER A 348 54.52 40.10 -42.82
C SER A 348 55.16 38.77 -42.41
N VAL A 349 54.87 37.69 -43.17
CA VAL A 349 55.77 36.82 -44.02
C VAL A 349 54.88 35.70 -44.65
N VAL A 350 54.45 35.80 -45.92
CA VAL A 350 55.02 35.21 -47.17
C VAL A 350 55.00 33.66 -47.30
N SER A 351 54.02 33.17 -48.06
CA SER A 351 54.08 32.33 -49.29
C SER A 351 54.76 30.93 -49.31
N LYS A 352 54.01 29.94 -49.83
CA LYS A 352 54.34 28.99 -50.93
C LYS A 352 53.04 28.23 -51.33
N ARG A 353 52.44 28.48 -52.52
CA ARG A 353 52.57 27.75 -53.83
C ARG A 353 52.22 26.24 -53.75
N ALA A 354 51.53 25.58 -54.68
CA ALA A 354 50.78 25.83 -55.93
C ALA A 354 50.13 24.45 -56.31
N ALA A 355 48.84 24.37 -56.71
CA ALA A 355 48.30 24.09 -58.07
C ALA A 355 48.62 22.70 -58.70
N PRO A 356 47.84 22.19 -59.68
CA PRO A 356 46.60 22.70 -60.27
C PRO A 356 45.32 21.95 -59.85
#